data_AF-A0A9W3B860-F1
#
_entry.id   AF-A0A9W3B860-F1
#
_cell.length_a   1.000
_cell.length_b   1.000
_cell.length_c   1.000
_cell.angle_alpha   90.00
_cell.angle_beta   90.00
_cell.angle_gamma   90.00
#
_symmetry.space_group_name_H-M   'P 1'
#
loop_
_entity.id
_entity.type
_entity.pdbx_description
1 polymer ?
#
loop_
_entity_poly.entity_id
_entity_poly.type
_entity_poly.pdbx_seq_one_letter_code
_entity_poly.pdbx_strand_id
1 'polypeptide(L)'
;MSTTPAKTAPTELLAEINKSGSTNLHHVNPQEKNPLPSAEDVLQKGHRQNLLQSLNQFDVSCLNHTCTKQRVILPDTGIIAEEKHHQEHIENIGKFKRTSLKRTESMEKGCLPSQDVINQERTEAELRDRIGSFNKDQLKHTTTEEKTVLPSPDDIQHEKLETELRERIGSFSKEQLQHIRIEEKINLPTGQDIQHEKVEQELRDRIGSFHKEDLNPTETAVKVVLPTEDDIHHEKVEQELRERIGSFHKEDLNPTETTVKVVLPTEDVIEQEKQEQELKNSINSFKRASLKHAETQEKNPLPQSDAIQLEKKETELRQSIEGFEKNQLKHAVTDEKVKLPTKEEILEAKKLEK
;
A
#
# COMPACT_ATOMS: atom_id res chain seq x y z
N MET A 1 36.32 -65.07 71.26
CA MET A 1 36.15 -63.97 72.24
C MET A 1 36.36 -62.64 71.51
N SER A 2 35.27 -61.94 71.16
CA SER A 2 35.21 -60.49 70.85
C SER A 2 33.82 -60.20 70.28
N THR A 3 32.88 -59.78 71.14
CA THR A 3 32.48 -58.37 71.41
C THR A 3 31.62 -57.76 70.30
N THR A 4 30.38 -57.47 70.65
CA THR A 4 29.37 -56.70 69.89
C THR A 4 29.88 -55.29 69.56
N PRO A 5 29.28 -54.61 68.56
CA PRO A 5 28.31 -53.60 68.99
C PRO A 5 27.06 -53.50 68.12
N ALA A 6 26.00 -53.01 68.76
CA ALA A 6 24.72 -52.67 68.19
C ALA A 6 24.86 -51.65 67.04
N LYS A 7 24.15 -51.93 65.95
CA LYS A 7 24.02 -51.08 64.77
C LYS A 7 22.87 -50.12 65.00
N THR A 8 23.11 -48.92 65.53
CA THR A 8 21.99 -47.98 65.70
C THR A 8 22.40 -46.50 65.77
N ALA A 9 21.58 -45.71 65.05
CA ALA A 9 21.60 -44.25 64.78
C ALA A 9 22.67 -43.76 63.78
N PRO A 10 22.27 -43.31 62.57
CA PRO A 10 23.18 -42.78 61.57
C PRO A 10 23.84 -41.48 62.06
N THR A 11 25.15 -41.54 62.27
CA THR A 11 25.96 -40.41 62.73
C THR A 11 25.92 -39.23 61.75
N GLU A 12 25.63 -39.50 60.47
CA GLU A 12 25.49 -38.48 59.43
C GLU A 12 24.27 -37.58 59.66
N LEU A 13 23.11 -38.12 60.06
CA LEU A 13 21.92 -37.30 60.34
C LEU A 13 22.11 -36.40 61.57
N LEU A 14 22.84 -36.88 62.59
CA LEU A 14 23.18 -36.07 63.76
C LEU A 14 24.20 -34.97 63.43
N ALA A 15 25.12 -35.22 62.50
CA ALA A 15 26.04 -34.20 62.00
C ALA A 15 25.30 -33.13 61.16
N GLU A 16 24.29 -33.53 60.39
CA GLU A 16 23.50 -32.65 59.52
C GLU A 16 22.53 -31.75 60.32
N ILE A 17 21.91 -32.30 61.37
CA ILE A 17 21.07 -31.52 62.31
C ILE A 17 21.92 -30.52 63.12
N ASN A 18 23.17 -30.85 63.46
CA ASN A 18 24.06 -29.93 64.19
C ASN A 18 24.76 -28.90 63.27
N LYS A 19 24.91 -29.18 61.96
CA LYS A 19 25.37 -28.20 60.96
C LYS A 19 24.26 -27.23 60.54
N SER A 20 23.00 -27.68 60.56
CA SER A 20 21.84 -26.81 60.36
C SER A 20 21.52 -26.07 61.66
N GLY A 21 22.38 -25.11 62.01
CA GLY A 21 22.11 -24.14 63.08
C GLY A 21 20.66 -23.63 62.97
N SER A 22 19.96 -23.65 64.11
CA SER A 22 18.51 -23.48 64.36
C SER A 22 17.87 -22.20 63.77
N THR A 23 18.06 -21.92 62.48
CA THR A 23 17.83 -20.59 61.88
C THR A 23 17.16 -20.63 60.51
N ASN A 24 16.84 -21.81 59.96
CA ASN A 24 16.09 -21.94 58.70
C ASN A 24 14.62 -22.38 58.89
N LEU A 25 14.01 -22.02 60.02
CA LEU A 25 12.55 -21.99 60.13
C LEU A 25 12.08 -20.62 59.62
N HIS A 26 11.38 -20.61 58.49
CA HIS A 26 10.80 -19.38 57.97
C HIS A 26 9.75 -18.88 58.96
N HIS A 27 9.92 -17.65 59.47
CA HIS A 27 8.89 -17.01 60.28
C HIS A 27 7.66 -16.76 59.39
N VAL A 28 6.57 -17.50 59.64
CA VAL A 28 5.30 -17.24 58.96
C VAL A 28 4.66 -16.07 59.67
N ASN A 29 4.66 -14.89 59.05
CA ASN A 29 3.85 -13.76 59.49
C ASN A 29 2.37 -14.13 59.29
N PRO A 30 1.56 -14.32 60.36
CA PRO A 30 0.15 -14.63 60.20
C PRO A 30 -0.56 -13.36 59.73
N GLN A 31 -0.56 -13.11 58.42
CA GLN A 31 -1.51 -12.19 57.82
C GLN A 31 -2.91 -12.76 58.07
N GLU A 32 -3.73 -12.05 58.83
CA GLU A 32 -5.13 -12.41 59.08
C GLU A 32 -5.83 -12.57 57.73
N LYS A 33 -6.03 -13.82 57.30
CA LYS A 33 -6.57 -14.14 55.96
C LYS A 33 -8.04 -13.75 55.78
N ASN A 34 -8.64 -13.13 56.78
CA ASN A 34 -10.02 -12.70 56.78
C ASN A 34 -10.12 -11.28 57.36
N PRO A 35 -9.57 -10.26 56.68
CA PRO A 35 -9.72 -8.88 57.11
C PRO A 35 -11.21 -8.56 57.25
N LEU A 36 -11.57 -7.87 58.34
CA LEU A 36 -12.95 -7.42 58.54
C LEU A 36 -13.39 -6.58 57.32
N PRO A 37 -14.64 -6.73 56.85
CA PRO A 37 -15.13 -5.98 55.70
C PRO A 37 -14.96 -4.47 55.93
N SER A 38 -14.51 -3.76 54.90
CA SER A 38 -14.36 -2.30 54.92
C SER A 38 -15.71 -1.63 55.23
N ALA A 39 -15.66 -0.41 55.75
CA ALA A 39 -16.87 0.41 55.89
C ALA A 39 -17.63 0.54 54.56
N GLU A 40 -16.89 0.62 53.44
CA GLU A 40 -17.46 0.66 52.09
C GLU A 40 -18.14 -0.66 51.69
N ASP A 41 -17.53 -1.80 52.04
CA ASP A 41 -18.13 -3.13 51.78
C ASP A 41 -19.44 -3.32 52.55
N VAL A 42 -19.50 -2.83 53.78
CA VAL A 42 -20.72 -2.89 54.61
C VAL A 42 -21.81 -1.99 54.04
N LEU A 43 -21.46 -0.77 53.59
CA LEU A 43 -22.40 0.13 52.92
C LEU A 43 -22.91 -0.46 51.60
N GLN A 44 -22.03 -1.00 50.76
CA GLN A 44 -22.42 -1.64 49.51
C GLN A 44 -23.32 -2.86 49.75
N LYS A 45 -23.02 -3.66 50.78
CA LYS A 45 -23.88 -4.78 51.20
C LYS A 45 -25.25 -4.27 51.64
N GLY A 46 -25.32 -3.15 52.37
CA GLY A 46 -26.56 -2.48 52.74
C GLY A 46 -27.36 -1.98 51.53
N HIS A 47 -26.72 -1.33 50.55
CA HIS A 47 -27.36 -0.91 49.31
C HIS A 47 -27.91 -2.08 48.51
N ARG A 48 -27.12 -3.16 48.37
CA ARG A 48 -27.55 -4.39 47.70
C ARG A 48 -28.76 -5.01 48.40
N GLN A 49 -28.77 -5.00 49.73
CA GLN A 49 -29.86 -5.56 50.51
C GLN A 49 -31.14 -4.71 50.40
N ASN A 50 -30.99 -3.38 50.39
CA ASN A 50 -32.11 -2.47 50.08
C ASN A 50 -32.64 -2.68 48.66
N LEU A 51 -31.77 -2.82 47.66
CA LEU A 51 -32.19 -3.09 46.28
C LEU A 51 -32.98 -4.40 46.18
N LEU A 52 -32.50 -5.47 46.81
CA LEU A 52 -33.21 -6.76 46.86
C LEU A 52 -34.58 -6.63 47.54
N GLN A 53 -34.66 -5.86 48.61
CA GLN A 53 -35.90 -5.60 49.32
C GLN A 53 -36.87 -4.76 48.47
N SER A 54 -36.37 -3.78 47.71
CA SER A 54 -37.14 -2.99 46.75
C SER A 54 -37.63 -3.83 45.57
N LEU A 55 -36.80 -4.71 45.02
CA LEU A 55 -37.18 -5.61 43.93
C LEU A 55 -38.24 -6.63 44.36
N ASN A 56 -38.17 -7.14 45.60
CA ASN A 56 -39.21 -8.02 46.13
C ASN A 56 -40.56 -7.33 46.36
N GLN A 57 -40.55 -6.01 46.57
CA GLN A 57 -41.76 -5.19 46.70
C GLN A 57 -42.18 -4.52 45.38
N PHE A 58 -41.43 -4.77 44.30
CA PHE A 58 -41.71 -4.17 43.01
C PHE A 58 -42.98 -4.79 42.41
N ASP A 59 -44.02 -3.98 42.31
CA ASP A 59 -45.26 -4.39 41.66
C ASP A 59 -45.13 -4.29 40.14
N VAL A 60 -45.06 -5.44 39.49
CA VAL A 60 -44.95 -5.57 38.03
C VAL A 60 -46.17 -4.96 37.32
N SER A 61 -47.31 -4.82 38.00
CA SER A 61 -48.50 -4.19 37.43
C SER A 61 -48.36 -2.68 37.21
N CYS A 62 -47.39 -2.03 37.89
CA CYS A 62 -47.06 -0.62 37.70
C CYS A 62 -46.16 -0.38 36.47
N LEU A 63 -45.77 -1.43 35.75
CA LEU A 63 -44.98 -1.32 34.53
C LEU A 63 -45.88 -0.86 33.37
N ASN A 64 -45.59 0.31 32.79
CA ASN A 64 -46.32 0.81 31.62
C ASN A 64 -46.27 -0.20 30.46
N HIS A 65 -47.43 -0.57 29.93
CA HIS A 65 -47.50 -1.40 28.72
C HIS A 65 -47.12 -0.57 27.50
N THR A 66 -45.93 -0.81 26.96
CA THR A 66 -45.54 -0.32 25.62
C THR A 66 -45.98 -1.31 24.55
N CYS A 67 -46.99 -0.94 23.77
CA CYS A 67 -47.33 -1.63 22.53
C CYS A 67 -46.29 -1.28 21.46
N THR A 68 -45.38 -2.21 21.16
CA THR A 68 -44.44 -2.07 20.04
C THR A 68 -45.21 -2.24 18.73
N LYS A 69 -45.48 -1.14 18.03
CA LYS A 69 -45.99 -1.19 16.66
C LYS A 69 -44.85 -1.56 15.72
N GLN A 70 -44.74 -2.85 15.39
CA GLN A 70 -43.87 -3.28 14.30
C GLN A 70 -44.34 -2.60 13.01
N ARG A 71 -43.48 -1.79 12.39
CA ARG A 71 -43.73 -1.27 11.05
C ARG A 71 -43.69 -2.45 10.06
N VAL A 72 -44.85 -3.01 9.75
CA VAL A 72 -45.01 -3.85 8.56
C VAL A 72 -45.12 -2.89 7.38
N ILE A 73 -44.00 -2.63 6.74
CA ILE A 73 -43.99 -1.89 5.47
C ILE A 73 -44.46 -2.88 4.43
N LEU A 74 -45.67 -2.68 3.90
CA LEU A 74 -46.13 -3.43 2.74
C LEU A 74 -45.24 -3.05 1.54
N PRO A 75 -44.88 -4.00 0.67
CA PRO A 75 -44.08 -3.67 -0.51
C PRO A 75 -44.81 -2.62 -1.34
N ASP A 76 -44.09 -1.57 -1.73
CA ASP A 76 -44.62 -0.47 -2.53
C ASP A 76 -45.04 -0.98 -3.92
N THR A 77 -45.95 -0.24 -4.57
CA THR A 77 -46.49 -0.61 -5.89
C THR A 77 -45.42 -0.82 -6.96
N GLY A 78 -44.27 -0.13 -6.84
CA GLY A 78 -43.12 -0.30 -7.73
C GLY A 78 -42.45 -1.67 -7.56
N ILE A 79 -42.23 -2.10 -6.32
CA ILE A 79 -41.63 -3.41 -5.99
C ILE A 79 -42.52 -4.54 -6.54
N ILE A 80 -43.84 -4.42 -6.36
CA ILE A 80 -44.81 -5.41 -6.85
C ILE A 80 -44.82 -5.46 -8.39
N ALA A 81 -44.71 -4.31 -9.06
CA ALA A 81 -44.68 -4.24 -10.52
C ALA A 81 -43.38 -4.86 -11.08
N GLU A 82 -42.24 -4.60 -10.44
CA GLU A 82 -40.95 -5.16 -10.82
C GLU A 82 -40.92 -6.67 -10.62
N GLU A 83 -41.43 -7.17 -9.48
CA GLU A 83 -41.56 -8.61 -9.22
C GLU A 83 -42.49 -9.29 -10.23
N LYS A 84 -43.59 -8.64 -10.61
CA LYS A 84 -44.50 -9.14 -11.65
C LYS A 84 -43.82 -9.21 -13.03
N HIS A 85 -43.03 -8.20 -13.40
CA HIS A 85 -42.28 -8.19 -14.66
C HIS A 85 -41.19 -9.27 -14.66
N HIS A 86 -40.51 -9.47 -13.53
CA HIS A 86 -39.54 -10.55 -13.38
C HIS A 86 -40.19 -11.93 -13.53
N GLN A 87 -41.35 -12.14 -12.92
CA GLN A 87 -42.13 -13.37 -13.05
C GLN A 87 -42.52 -13.65 -14.50
N GLU A 88 -43.01 -12.63 -15.21
CA GLU A 88 -43.36 -12.72 -16.63
C GLU A 88 -42.14 -13.05 -17.51
N HIS A 89 -40.99 -12.43 -17.23
CA HIS A 89 -39.75 -12.70 -17.93
C HIS A 89 -39.31 -14.17 -17.77
N ILE A 90 -39.36 -14.71 -16.54
CA ILE A 90 -39.04 -16.11 -16.26
C ILE A 90 -39.99 -17.05 -17.01
N GLU A 91 -41.29 -16.77 -16.98
CA GLU A 91 -42.26 -17.56 -17.74
C GLU A 91 -42.00 -17.54 -19.24
N ASN A 92 -41.62 -16.39 -19.79
CA ASN A 92 -41.30 -16.25 -21.21
C ASN A 92 -40.04 -17.03 -21.60
N ILE A 93 -39.01 -17.05 -20.74
CA ILE A 93 -37.83 -17.90 -20.94
C ILE A 93 -38.23 -19.38 -20.94
N GLY A 94 -39.10 -19.81 -20.01
CA GLY A 94 -39.58 -21.20 -19.96
C GLY A 94 -40.38 -21.62 -21.19
N LYS A 95 -41.13 -20.69 -21.79
CA LYS A 95 -41.91 -20.90 -23.02
C LYS A 95 -41.06 -20.76 -24.30
N PHE A 96 -39.80 -20.34 -24.18
CA PHE A 96 -38.92 -20.13 -25.33
C PHE A 96 -38.52 -21.46 -26.00
N LYS A 97 -38.96 -21.65 -27.25
CA LYS A 97 -38.57 -22.82 -28.05
C LYS A 97 -37.17 -22.60 -28.63
N ARG A 98 -36.17 -23.29 -28.05
CA ARG A 98 -34.78 -23.30 -28.53
C ARG A 98 -34.63 -23.71 -30.00
N THR A 99 -35.58 -24.46 -30.55
CA THR A 99 -35.65 -24.83 -31.98
C THR A 99 -36.01 -23.67 -32.91
N SER A 100 -36.45 -22.53 -32.37
CA SER A 100 -36.73 -21.31 -33.14
C SER A 100 -35.46 -20.49 -33.41
N LEU A 101 -34.33 -20.85 -32.79
CA LEU A 101 -33.04 -20.23 -33.06
C LEU A 101 -32.47 -20.79 -34.37
N LYS A 102 -32.25 -19.92 -35.36
CA LYS A 102 -31.50 -20.27 -36.57
C LYS A 102 -30.05 -20.56 -36.15
N ARG A 103 -29.49 -21.68 -36.60
CA ARG A 103 -28.04 -21.92 -36.47
C ARG A 103 -27.33 -20.93 -37.40
N THR A 104 -26.53 -20.06 -36.82
CA THR A 104 -25.60 -19.20 -37.54
C THR A 104 -24.21 -19.83 -37.41
N GLU A 105 -23.53 -20.07 -38.53
CA GLU A 105 -22.12 -20.43 -38.50
C GLU A 105 -21.34 -19.25 -37.91
N SER A 106 -20.68 -19.47 -36.78
CA SER A 106 -19.77 -18.49 -36.21
C SER A 106 -18.55 -18.40 -37.12
N MET A 107 -18.49 -17.35 -37.94
CA MET A 107 -17.23 -16.94 -38.55
C MET A 107 -16.35 -16.33 -37.45
N GLU A 108 -15.50 -17.16 -36.87
CA GLU A 108 -14.41 -16.69 -36.03
C GLU A 108 -13.55 -15.75 -36.89
N LYS A 109 -13.59 -14.45 -36.61
CA LYS A 109 -12.66 -13.51 -37.24
C LYS A 109 -11.30 -13.79 -36.65
N GLY A 110 -10.58 -14.76 -37.22
CA GLY A 110 -9.16 -14.94 -37.00
C GLY A 110 -8.47 -13.67 -37.48
N CYS A 111 -8.20 -12.76 -36.56
CA CYS A 111 -7.31 -11.64 -36.83
C CYS A 111 -5.95 -12.24 -37.10
N LEU A 112 -5.41 -12.03 -38.31
CA LEU A 112 -4.02 -12.38 -38.57
C LEU A 112 -3.16 -11.63 -37.53
N PRO A 113 -2.13 -12.28 -36.98
CA PRO A 113 -1.24 -11.64 -36.02
C PRO A 113 -0.70 -10.34 -36.63
N SER A 114 -0.69 -9.26 -35.84
CA SER A 114 -0.17 -7.98 -36.31
C SER A 114 1.32 -8.11 -36.64
N GLN A 115 1.82 -7.21 -37.48
CA GLN A 115 3.25 -7.18 -37.83
C GLN A 115 4.14 -7.08 -36.58
N ASP A 116 3.67 -6.42 -35.52
CA ASP A 116 4.39 -6.31 -34.25
C ASP A 116 4.51 -7.67 -33.54
N VAL A 117 3.44 -8.47 -33.52
CA VAL A 117 3.45 -9.82 -32.94
C VAL A 117 4.40 -10.73 -33.71
N ILE A 118 4.38 -10.66 -35.04
CA ILE A 118 5.29 -11.44 -35.91
C ILE A 118 6.75 -11.03 -35.68
N ASN A 119 7.02 -9.73 -35.57
CA ASN A 119 8.36 -9.22 -35.30
C ASN A 119 8.84 -9.63 -33.91
N GLN A 120 7.98 -9.56 -32.89
CA GLN A 120 8.31 -9.98 -31.54
C GLN A 120 8.67 -11.47 -31.48
N GLU A 121 7.85 -12.32 -32.10
CA GLU A 121 8.10 -13.77 -32.16
C GLU A 121 9.42 -14.09 -32.89
N ARG A 122 9.71 -13.38 -33.99
CA ARG A 122 11.00 -13.48 -34.68
C ARG A 122 12.17 -13.09 -33.77
N THR A 123 12.06 -11.99 -33.03
CA THR A 123 13.14 -11.58 -32.11
C THR A 123 13.33 -12.57 -30.96
N GLU A 124 12.26 -13.17 -30.44
CA GLU A 124 12.36 -14.19 -29.40
C GLU A 124 13.05 -15.45 -29.92
N ALA A 125 12.71 -15.89 -31.13
CA ALA A 125 13.37 -17.02 -31.78
C ALA A 125 14.87 -16.78 -31.98
N GLU A 126 15.25 -15.60 -32.49
CA GLU A 126 16.65 -15.21 -32.66
C GLU A 126 17.41 -15.17 -31.32
N LEU A 127 16.78 -14.66 -30.26
CA LEU A 127 17.38 -14.64 -28.92
C LEU A 127 17.57 -16.05 -28.37
N ARG A 128 16.58 -16.94 -28.54
CA ARG A 128 16.67 -18.35 -28.12
C ARG A 128 17.81 -19.07 -28.84
N ASP A 129 17.94 -18.89 -30.15
CA ASP A 129 19.02 -19.51 -30.93
C ASP A 129 20.39 -18.99 -30.53
N ARG A 130 20.49 -17.68 -30.25
CA ARG A 130 21.73 -17.04 -29.81
C ARG A 130 22.16 -17.50 -28.42
N ILE A 131 21.21 -17.70 -27.50
CA ILE A 131 21.47 -18.25 -26.17
C ILE A 131 21.81 -19.74 -26.28
N GLY A 132 21.10 -20.51 -27.12
CA GLY A 132 21.36 -21.94 -27.32
C GLY A 132 22.72 -22.22 -27.97
N SER A 133 23.18 -21.32 -28.83
CA SER A 133 24.50 -21.39 -29.48
C SER A 133 25.61 -20.68 -28.70
N PHE A 134 25.32 -20.22 -27.48
CA PHE A 134 26.28 -19.48 -26.66
C PHE A 134 27.40 -20.40 -26.15
N ASN A 135 28.63 -20.12 -26.56
CA ASN A 135 29.79 -20.85 -26.09
C ASN A 135 30.26 -20.29 -24.73
N LYS A 136 30.00 -21.06 -23.67
CA LYS A 136 30.40 -20.74 -22.29
C LYS A 136 31.92 -20.59 -22.13
N ASP A 137 32.72 -21.21 -22.98
CA ASP A 137 34.20 -21.16 -22.92
C ASP A 137 34.76 -19.79 -23.34
N GLN A 138 33.93 -18.91 -23.91
CA GLN A 138 34.29 -17.51 -24.20
C GLN A 138 34.13 -16.59 -22.98
N LEU A 139 33.48 -17.06 -21.90
CA LEU A 139 33.42 -16.30 -20.66
C LEU A 139 34.78 -16.36 -19.96
N LYS A 140 35.36 -15.19 -19.72
CA LYS A 140 36.55 -15.08 -18.85
C LYS A 140 36.18 -15.59 -17.46
N HIS A 141 36.88 -16.63 -17.00
CA HIS A 141 36.79 -17.06 -15.61
C HIS A 141 37.21 -15.90 -14.71
N THR A 142 36.26 -15.35 -13.96
CA THR A 142 36.54 -14.38 -12.91
C THR A 142 36.46 -15.13 -11.58
N THR A 143 37.60 -15.29 -10.93
CA THR A 143 37.65 -15.84 -9.57
C THR A 143 37.09 -14.79 -8.64
N THR A 144 35.91 -15.04 -8.07
CA THR A 144 35.35 -14.19 -7.02
C THR A 144 36.13 -14.44 -5.74
N GLU A 145 36.96 -13.47 -5.34
CA GLU A 145 37.50 -13.45 -3.97
C GLU A 145 36.43 -12.91 -3.03
N GLU A 146 35.86 -13.81 -2.22
CA GLU A 146 35.02 -13.44 -1.09
C GLU A 146 35.90 -12.70 -0.08
N LYS A 147 35.74 -11.38 0.02
CA LYS A 147 36.32 -10.62 1.14
C LYS A 147 35.57 -11.00 2.41
N THR A 148 36.10 -11.96 3.16
CA THR A 148 35.73 -12.18 4.55
C THR A 148 36.28 -11.00 5.37
N VAL A 149 35.51 -9.91 5.40
CA VAL A 149 35.83 -8.76 6.24
C VAL A 149 35.56 -9.19 7.68
N LEU A 150 36.62 -9.25 8.49
CA LEU A 150 36.47 -9.46 9.94
C LEU A 150 35.67 -8.29 10.52
N PRO A 151 34.80 -8.53 11.53
CA PRO A 151 34.06 -7.46 12.18
C PRO A 151 35.00 -6.32 12.60
N SER A 152 34.57 -5.08 12.36
CA SER A 152 35.29 -3.90 12.80
C SER A 152 35.45 -3.92 14.32
N PRO A 153 36.52 -3.33 14.89
CA PRO A 153 36.59 -3.10 16.34
C PRO A 153 35.33 -2.43 16.90
N ASP A 154 34.68 -1.54 16.12
CA ASP A 154 33.42 -0.90 16.49
C ASP A 154 32.25 -1.88 16.56
N ASP A 155 32.17 -2.84 15.63
CA ASP A 155 31.15 -3.90 15.63
C ASP A 155 31.29 -4.77 16.88
N ILE A 156 32.52 -5.09 17.26
CA ILE A 156 32.84 -5.87 18.46
C ILE A 156 32.48 -5.08 19.73
N GLN A 157 32.75 -3.77 19.78
CA GLN A 157 32.36 -2.94 20.92
C GLN A 157 30.84 -2.81 21.04
N HIS A 158 30.15 -2.66 19.92
CA HIS A 158 28.69 -2.57 19.90
C HIS A 158 28.05 -3.87 20.40
N GLU A 159 28.52 -5.02 19.92
CA GLU A 159 28.02 -6.32 20.39
C GLU A 159 28.29 -6.52 21.90
N LYS A 160 29.46 -6.10 22.38
CA LYS A 160 29.80 -6.17 23.80
C LYS A 160 28.88 -5.29 24.66
N LEU A 161 28.58 -4.07 24.21
CA LEU A 161 27.65 -3.15 24.88
C LEU A 161 26.23 -3.73 24.89
N GLU A 162 25.76 -4.27 23.76
CA GLU A 162 24.44 -4.90 23.67
C GLU A 162 24.31 -6.08 24.64
N THR A 163 25.37 -6.89 24.75
CA THR A 163 25.40 -8.04 25.66
C THR A 163 25.33 -7.58 27.13
N GLU A 164 26.10 -6.56 27.50
CA GLU A 164 26.05 -5.96 28.84
C GLU A 164 24.66 -5.37 29.15
N LEU A 165 24.03 -4.70 28.18
CA LEU A 165 22.69 -4.14 28.35
C LEU A 165 21.65 -5.25 28.59
N ARG A 166 21.75 -6.35 27.84
CA ARG A 166 20.86 -7.52 28.00
C ARG A 166 21.02 -8.17 29.38
N GLU A 167 22.25 -8.35 29.84
CA GLU A 167 22.51 -8.89 31.20
C GLU A 167 21.97 -7.95 32.29
N ARG A 168 22.14 -6.64 32.11
CA ARG A 168 21.65 -5.63 33.05
C ARG A 168 20.12 -5.59 33.12
N ILE A 169 19.44 -5.69 31.98
CA ILE A 169 17.98 -5.78 31.92
C ILE A 169 17.50 -7.11 32.50
N GLY A 170 18.19 -8.22 32.19
CA GLY A 170 17.86 -9.55 32.72
C GLY A 170 18.04 -9.68 34.23
N SER A 171 18.98 -8.92 34.80
CA SER A 171 19.26 -8.88 36.24
C SER A 171 18.48 -7.78 36.98
N PHE A 172 17.60 -7.04 36.29
CA PHE A 172 16.86 -5.92 36.87
C PHE A 172 15.74 -6.44 37.78
N SER A 173 15.78 -6.04 39.05
CA SER A 173 14.74 -6.38 40.03
C SER A 173 13.62 -5.34 40.01
N LYS A 174 12.37 -5.82 40.05
CA LYS A 174 11.16 -4.96 40.04
C LYS A 174 11.08 -4.07 41.29
N GLU A 175 11.78 -4.42 42.36
CA GLU A 175 11.86 -3.64 43.59
C GLU A 175 12.66 -2.33 43.42
N GLN A 176 13.42 -2.19 42.32
CA GLN A 176 14.15 -0.96 41.99
C GLN A 176 13.27 0.08 41.27
N LEU A 177 12.03 -0.26 40.90
CA LEU A 177 11.09 0.68 40.30
C LEU A 177 10.47 1.56 41.39
N GLN A 178 10.69 2.88 41.29
CA GLN A 178 9.97 3.84 42.13
C GLN A 178 8.48 3.82 41.78
N HIS A 179 7.62 3.57 42.77
CA HIS A 179 6.17 3.70 42.60
C HIS A 179 5.79 5.18 42.43
N ILE A 180 5.49 5.58 41.19
CA ILE A 180 4.93 6.90 40.89
C ILE A 180 3.41 6.82 41.04
N ARG A 181 2.84 7.72 41.85
CA ARG A 181 1.39 7.93 41.95
C ARG A 181 0.94 8.72 40.72
N ILE A 182 0.09 8.11 39.89
CA ILE A 182 -0.47 8.76 38.69
C ILE A 182 -1.54 9.74 39.15
N GLU A 183 -1.32 11.05 38.92
CA GLU A 183 -2.36 12.07 39.06
C GLU A 183 -2.99 12.32 37.69
N GLU A 184 -4.25 11.93 37.52
CA GLU A 184 -5.02 12.18 36.31
C GLU A 184 -5.39 13.67 36.22
N LYS A 185 -4.84 14.39 35.24
CA LYS A 185 -5.27 15.75 34.94
C LYS A 185 -6.62 15.73 34.23
N ILE A 186 -7.69 15.84 34.99
CA ILE A 186 -9.02 16.17 34.47
C ILE A 186 -8.98 17.66 34.09
N ASN A 187 -8.80 17.96 32.80
CA ASN A 187 -8.93 19.33 32.32
C ASN A 187 -10.41 19.69 32.29
N LEU A 188 -10.80 20.71 33.05
CA LEU A 188 -12.15 21.26 32.98
C LEU A 188 -12.39 21.87 31.59
N PRO A 189 -13.63 21.81 31.07
CA PRO A 189 -13.99 22.50 29.83
C PRO A 189 -13.57 23.96 29.88
N THR A 190 -12.94 24.44 28.81
CA THR A 190 -12.54 25.84 28.70
C THR A 190 -13.79 26.73 28.54
N GLY A 191 -13.63 28.03 28.80
CA GLY A 191 -14.73 28.98 28.56
C GLY A 191 -15.23 28.96 27.10
N GLN A 192 -14.35 28.67 26.13
CA GLN A 192 -14.70 28.53 24.72
C GLN A 192 -15.58 27.29 24.48
N ASP A 193 -15.25 26.16 25.11
CA ASP A 193 -16.03 24.92 25.00
C ASP A 193 -17.46 25.12 25.52
N ILE A 194 -17.60 25.85 26.64
CA ILE A 194 -18.90 26.18 27.23
C ILE A 194 -19.70 27.12 26.31
N GLN A 195 -19.06 28.10 25.68
CA GLN A 195 -19.76 28.98 24.73
C GLN A 195 -20.22 28.23 23.48
N HIS A 196 -19.37 27.35 22.95
CA HIS A 196 -19.72 26.55 21.78
C HIS A 196 -20.92 25.64 22.06
N GLU A 197 -20.90 24.92 23.18
CA GLU A 197 -22.01 24.08 23.62
C GLU A 197 -23.31 24.89 23.77
N LYS A 198 -23.24 26.11 24.32
CA LYS A 198 -24.41 26.97 24.48
C LYS A 198 -25.01 27.42 23.14
N VAL A 199 -24.16 27.77 22.17
CA VAL A 199 -24.60 28.13 20.81
C VAL A 199 -25.23 26.92 20.11
N GLU A 200 -24.67 25.73 20.29
CA GLU A 200 -25.21 24.51 19.72
C GLU A 200 -26.59 24.16 20.30
N GLN A 201 -26.75 24.29 21.62
CA GLN A 201 -28.05 24.09 22.28
C GLN A 201 -29.10 25.09 21.76
N GLU A 202 -28.76 26.37 21.64
CA GLU A 202 -29.67 27.38 21.08
C GLU A 202 -30.09 27.05 19.65
N LEU A 203 -29.16 26.58 18.81
CA LEU A 203 -29.46 26.17 17.44
C LEU A 203 -30.40 24.96 17.40
N ARG A 204 -30.14 23.95 18.26
CA ARG A 204 -30.98 22.75 18.38
C ARG A 204 -32.40 23.11 18.81
N ASP A 205 -32.54 23.99 19.80
CA ASP A 205 -33.85 24.45 20.28
C ASP A 205 -34.59 25.25 19.21
N ARG A 206 -33.89 26.10 18.47
CA ARG A 206 -34.46 26.89 17.37
C ARG A 206 -34.96 26.03 16.22
N ILE A 207 -34.20 25.00 15.83
CA ILE A 207 -34.60 24.05 14.78
C ILE A 207 -35.75 23.17 15.29
N GLY A 208 -35.69 22.70 16.54
CA GLY A 208 -36.72 21.85 17.15
C GLY A 208 -38.05 22.57 17.37
N SER A 209 -38.02 23.89 17.58
CA SER A 209 -39.21 24.74 17.78
C SER A 209 -39.74 25.36 16.48
N PHE A 210 -39.20 24.98 15.33
CA PHE A 210 -39.64 25.54 14.04
C PHE A 210 -41.01 24.98 13.64
N HIS A 211 -42.01 25.86 13.46
CA HIS A 211 -43.33 25.48 12.99
C HIS A 211 -43.36 25.46 11.46
N LYS A 212 -43.78 24.34 10.87
CA LYS A 212 -43.91 24.19 9.41
C LYS A 212 -44.91 25.19 8.80
N GLU A 213 -45.79 25.74 9.62
CA GLU A 213 -46.79 26.76 9.27
C GLU A 213 -46.16 28.13 8.97
N ASP A 214 -44.93 28.38 9.43
CA ASP A 214 -44.16 29.59 9.14
C ASP A 214 -43.50 29.56 7.74
N LEU A 215 -43.55 28.42 7.05
CA LEU A 215 -43.10 28.32 5.66
C LEU A 215 -44.14 28.87 4.70
N ASN A 216 -43.75 29.81 3.85
CA ASN A 216 -44.60 30.28 2.77
C ASN A 216 -44.97 29.10 1.84
N PRO A 217 -46.26 28.82 1.61
CA PRO A 217 -46.67 27.81 0.65
C PRO A 217 -46.20 28.23 -0.75
N THR A 218 -45.37 27.39 -1.36
CA THR A 218 -44.92 27.57 -2.74
C THR A 218 -45.77 26.67 -3.64
N GLU A 219 -46.57 27.29 -4.50
CA GLU A 219 -47.40 26.57 -5.47
C GLU A 219 -46.52 26.12 -6.65
N THR A 220 -46.20 24.83 -6.72
CA THR A 220 -45.41 24.27 -7.84
C THR A 220 -46.32 24.02 -9.03
N ALA A 221 -46.42 25.00 -9.94
CA ALA A 221 -47.06 24.82 -11.23
C ALA A 221 -46.19 23.97 -12.17
N VAL A 222 -46.53 22.69 -12.34
CA VAL A 222 -45.95 21.84 -13.39
C VAL A 222 -46.47 22.32 -14.73
N LYS A 223 -45.64 22.97 -15.55
CA LYS A 223 -45.97 23.25 -16.95
C LYS A 223 -46.01 21.92 -17.71
N VAL A 224 -47.20 21.36 -17.90
CA VAL A 224 -47.41 20.29 -18.88
C VAL A 224 -47.36 20.94 -20.26
N VAL A 225 -46.18 20.94 -20.88
CA VAL A 225 -46.03 21.40 -22.26
C VAL A 225 -46.48 20.27 -23.17
N LEU A 226 -47.50 20.52 -24.00
CA LEU A 226 -47.93 19.58 -25.02
C LEU A 226 -46.84 19.45 -26.10
N PRO A 227 -46.69 18.28 -26.74
CA PRO A 227 -45.76 18.13 -27.86
C PRO A 227 -45.98 19.23 -28.90
N THR A 228 -44.89 19.79 -29.40
CA THR A 228 -44.94 20.78 -30.46
C THR A 228 -45.28 20.13 -31.80
N GLU A 229 -45.67 20.93 -32.79
CA GLU A 229 -45.94 20.43 -34.15
C GLU A 229 -44.71 19.75 -34.76
N ASP A 230 -43.51 20.25 -34.45
CA ASP A 230 -42.23 19.66 -34.87
C ASP A 230 -42.00 18.29 -34.22
N ASP A 231 -42.32 18.13 -32.93
CA ASP A 231 -42.20 16.85 -32.22
C ASP A 231 -43.10 15.78 -32.86
N ILE A 232 -44.34 16.16 -33.18
CA ILE A 232 -45.31 15.27 -33.84
C ILE A 232 -44.85 14.91 -35.26
N HIS A 233 -44.32 15.88 -36.00
CA HIS A 233 -43.80 15.66 -37.34
C HIS A 233 -42.59 14.72 -37.33
N HIS A 234 -41.66 14.91 -36.40
CA HIS A 234 -40.47 14.06 -36.26
C HIS A 234 -40.86 12.61 -35.94
N GLU A 235 -41.75 12.40 -34.97
CA GLU A 235 -42.26 11.08 -34.61
C GLU A 235 -42.89 10.36 -35.81
N LYS A 236 -43.68 11.10 -36.63
CA LYS A 236 -44.32 10.55 -37.82
C LYS A 236 -43.32 10.12 -38.90
N VAL A 237 -42.27 10.92 -39.12
CA VAL A 237 -41.19 10.58 -40.06
C VAL A 237 -40.42 9.35 -39.59
N GLU A 238 -40.16 9.25 -38.29
CA GLU A 238 -39.47 8.09 -37.71
C GLU A 238 -40.32 6.82 -37.85
N GLN A 239 -41.62 6.92 -37.60
CA GLN A 239 -42.54 5.81 -37.77
C GLN A 239 -42.58 5.33 -39.23
N GLU A 240 -42.68 6.24 -40.20
CA GLU A 240 -42.66 5.90 -41.63
C GLU A 240 -41.35 5.21 -42.04
N LEU A 241 -40.21 5.69 -41.52
CA LEU A 241 -38.91 5.06 -41.77
C LEU A 241 -38.85 3.64 -41.19
N ARG A 242 -39.35 3.43 -39.96
CA ARG A 242 -39.41 2.11 -39.32
C ARG A 242 -40.28 1.14 -40.10
N GLU A 243 -41.45 1.59 -40.57
CA GLU A 243 -42.34 0.78 -41.39
C GLU A 243 -41.67 0.39 -42.71
N ARG A 244 -41.02 1.35 -43.40
CA ARG A 244 -40.33 1.12 -44.67
C ARG A 244 -39.13 0.19 -44.56
N ILE A 245 -38.36 0.27 -43.48
CA ILE A 245 -37.27 -0.67 -43.20
C ILE A 245 -37.85 -2.05 -42.85
N GLY A 246 -38.93 -2.10 -42.06
CA GLY A 246 -39.61 -3.34 -41.68
C GLY A 246 -40.24 -4.08 -42.85
N SER A 247 -40.71 -3.35 -43.88
CA SER A 247 -41.27 -3.91 -45.11
C SER A 247 -40.23 -4.18 -46.21
N PHE A 248 -38.93 -4.02 -45.91
CA PHE A 248 -37.88 -4.22 -46.92
C PHE A 248 -37.67 -5.70 -47.20
N HIS A 249 -37.83 -6.09 -48.47
CA HIS A 249 -37.64 -7.45 -48.94
C HIS A 249 -36.21 -7.62 -49.48
N LYS A 250 -35.52 -8.70 -49.06
CA LYS A 250 -34.14 -8.96 -49.51
C LYS A 250 -34.08 -9.23 -51.01
N GLU A 251 -35.19 -9.66 -51.60
CA GLU A 251 -35.37 -9.87 -53.04
C GLU A 251 -35.25 -8.57 -53.85
N ASP A 252 -35.43 -7.40 -53.23
CA ASP A 252 -35.28 -6.09 -53.89
C ASP A 252 -33.81 -5.65 -54.03
N LEU A 253 -32.87 -6.40 -53.43
CA LEU A 253 -31.43 -6.16 -53.62
C LEU A 253 -30.96 -6.76 -54.95
N ASN A 254 -30.29 -5.95 -55.76
CA ASN A 254 -29.65 -6.44 -56.98
C ASN A 254 -28.60 -7.51 -56.63
N PRO A 255 -28.72 -8.75 -57.16
CA PRO A 255 -27.71 -9.78 -56.94
C PRO A 255 -26.40 -9.35 -57.60
N THR A 256 -25.34 -9.24 -56.80
CA THR A 256 -23.98 -8.94 -57.28
C THR A 256 -23.20 -10.25 -57.36
N GLU A 257 -22.79 -10.65 -58.57
CA GLU A 257 -21.98 -11.83 -58.80
C GLU A 257 -20.51 -11.53 -58.44
N THR A 258 -20.04 -12.01 -57.29
CA THR A 258 -18.63 -11.89 -56.89
C THR A 258 -17.79 -12.96 -57.59
N THR A 259 -17.10 -12.58 -58.66
CA THR A 259 -16.06 -13.43 -59.27
C THR A 259 -14.76 -13.33 -58.48
N VAL A 260 -14.42 -14.36 -57.70
CA VAL A 260 -13.09 -14.49 -57.07
C VAL A 260 -12.10 -14.93 -58.14
N LYS A 261 -11.24 -14.01 -58.60
CA LYS A 261 -10.11 -14.36 -59.47
C LYS A 261 -9.01 -15.01 -58.62
N VAL A 262 -9.00 -16.34 -58.55
CA VAL A 262 -7.81 -17.08 -58.10
C VAL A 262 -6.81 -17.05 -59.24
N VAL A 263 -5.89 -16.09 -59.23
CA VAL A 263 -4.81 -16.02 -60.21
C VAL A 263 -3.72 -16.97 -59.72
N LEU A 264 -3.35 -17.96 -60.55
CA LEU A 264 -2.20 -18.82 -60.28
C LEU A 264 -0.91 -17.97 -60.29
N PRO A 265 0.10 -18.30 -59.46
CA PRO A 265 1.38 -17.61 -59.49
C PRO A 265 1.97 -17.61 -60.90
N THR A 266 2.49 -16.46 -61.34
CA THR A 266 3.16 -16.35 -62.63
C THR A 266 4.51 -17.06 -62.61
N GLU A 267 5.02 -17.45 -63.78
CA GLU A 267 6.32 -18.14 -63.93
C GLU A 267 7.46 -17.37 -63.24
N ASP A 268 7.47 -16.04 -63.39
CA ASP A 268 8.43 -15.15 -62.72
C ASP A 268 8.45 -15.29 -61.19
N VAL A 269 7.26 -15.44 -60.57
CA VAL A 269 7.13 -15.58 -59.11
C VAL A 269 7.71 -16.91 -58.64
N ILE A 270 7.50 -17.97 -59.44
CA ILE A 270 8.03 -19.31 -59.14
C ILE A 270 9.55 -19.34 -59.31
N GLU A 271 10.09 -18.69 -60.34
CA GLU A 271 11.53 -18.58 -60.54
C GLU A 271 12.22 -17.79 -59.45
N GLN A 272 11.63 -16.67 -59.02
CA GLN A 272 12.15 -15.86 -57.93
C GLN A 272 12.16 -16.64 -56.60
N GLU A 273 11.07 -17.35 -56.29
CA GLU A 273 10.99 -18.18 -55.08
C GLU A 273 12.06 -19.29 -55.10
N LYS A 274 12.28 -19.92 -56.27
CA LYS A 274 13.31 -20.95 -56.43
C LYS A 274 14.72 -20.39 -56.21
N GLN A 275 15.03 -19.21 -56.76
CA GLN A 275 16.31 -18.54 -56.55
C GLN A 275 16.53 -18.18 -55.07
N GLU A 276 15.50 -17.70 -54.39
CA GLU A 276 15.58 -17.37 -52.96
C GLU A 276 15.82 -18.62 -52.10
N GLN A 277 15.13 -19.72 -52.41
CA GLN A 277 15.34 -21.00 -51.73
C GLN A 277 16.77 -21.53 -51.95
N GLU A 278 17.30 -21.43 -53.17
CA GLU A 278 18.68 -21.85 -53.48
C GLU A 278 19.70 -21.01 -52.69
N LEU A 279 19.51 -19.69 -52.64
CA LEU A 279 20.36 -18.79 -51.86
C LEU A 279 20.31 -19.13 -50.36
N LYS A 280 19.11 -19.33 -49.80
CA LYS A 280 18.93 -19.73 -48.40
C LYS A 280 19.64 -21.05 -48.10
N ASN A 281 19.51 -22.04 -48.98
CA ASN A 281 20.19 -23.33 -48.82
C ASN A 281 21.72 -23.20 -48.91
N SER A 282 22.23 -22.35 -49.79
CA SER A 282 23.67 -22.05 -49.91
C SER A 282 24.24 -21.43 -48.63
N ILE A 283 23.53 -20.44 -48.07
CA ILE A 283 23.92 -19.79 -46.81
C ILE A 283 23.85 -20.78 -45.64
N ASN A 284 22.78 -21.57 -45.55
CA ASN A 284 22.60 -22.55 -44.47
C ASN A 284 23.65 -23.68 -44.50
N SER A 285 24.07 -24.09 -45.70
CA SER A 285 25.11 -25.10 -45.87
C SER A 285 26.54 -24.55 -45.85
N PHE A 286 26.70 -23.23 -45.73
CA PHE A 286 28.00 -22.58 -45.75
C PHE A 286 28.82 -22.95 -44.50
N LYS A 287 29.95 -23.63 -44.73
CA LYS A 287 30.88 -24.00 -43.67
C LYS A 287 31.73 -22.79 -43.29
N ARG A 288 31.44 -22.15 -42.14
CA ARG A 288 32.25 -21.04 -41.61
C ARG A 288 33.75 -21.35 -41.49
N ALA A 289 34.10 -22.62 -41.24
CA ALA A 289 35.49 -23.10 -41.20
C ALA A 289 36.23 -23.02 -42.55
N SER A 290 35.52 -22.77 -43.67
CA SER A 290 36.12 -22.52 -44.98
C SER A 290 36.60 -21.08 -45.18
N LEU A 291 36.25 -20.16 -44.26
CA LEU A 291 36.77 -18.80 -44.29
C LEU A 291 38.26 -18.80 -43.95
N LYS A 292 39.06 -18.11 -44.78
CA LYS A 292 40.48 -17.93 -44.53
C LYS A 292 40.69 -17.10 -43.26
N HIS A 293 41.61 -17.52 -42.41
CA HIS A 293 41.98 -16.76 -41.21
C HIS A 293 42.54 -15.40 -41.65
N ALA A 294 41.97 -14.32 -41.14
CA ALA A 294 42.48 -12.95 -41.29
C ALA A 294 42.95 -12.46 -39.92
N GLU A 295 44.20 -12.04 -39.82
CA GLU A 295 44.74 -11.46 -38.58
C GLU A 295 44.44 -9.96 -38.55
N THR A 296 43.50 -9.55 -37.71
CA THR A 296 43.15 -8.14 -37.49
C THR A 296 44.03 -7.55 -36.39
N GLN A 297 44.83 -6.54 -36.75
CA GLN A 297 45.68 -5.78 -35.83
C GLN A 297 44.93 -4.55 -35.31
N GLU A 298 44.27 -4.69 -34.16
CA GLU A 298 43.64 -3.58 -33.45
C GLU A 298 44.71 -2.78 -32.68
N LYS A 299 45.06 -1.58 -33.16
CA LYS A 299 45.97 -0.69 -32.45
C LYS A 299 45.19 0.05 -31.37
N ASN A 300 45.37 -0.37 -30.13
CA ASN A 300 44.93 0.38 -28.95
C ASN A 300 46.14 1.11 -28.35
N PRO A 301 46.48 2.34 -28.83
CA PRO A 301 47.66 3.05 -28.35
C PRO A 301 47.51 3.36 -26.87
N LEU A 302 48.53 3.01 -26.08
CA LEU A 302 48.60 3.40 -24.67
C LEU A 302 48.70 4.93 -24.55
N PRO A 303 48.14 5.53 -23.48
CA PRO A 303 48.29 6.95 -23.22
C PRO A 303 49.77 7.33 -23.13
N GLN A 304 50.12 8.50 -23.67
CA GLN A 304 51.48 9.04 -23.68
C GLN A 304 51.98 9.27 -22.24
N SER A 305 53.28 9.10 -22.00
CA SER A 305 53.92 9.31 -20.68
C SER A 305 53.54 10.66 -20.05
N ASP A 306 53.41 11.70 -20.87
CA ASP A 306 53.05 13.05 -20.44
C ASP A 306 51.64 13.12 -19.82
N ALA A 307 50.69 12.37 -20.35
CA ALA A 307 49.32 12.31 -19.83
C ALA A 307 49.29 11.67 -18.43
N ILE A 308 50.07 10.60 -18.25
CA ILE A 308 50.20 9.89 -16.97
C ILE A 308 50.88 10.79 -15.92
N GLN A 309 51.92 11.54 -16.32
CA GLN A 309 52.60 12.46 -15.42
C GLN A 309 51.74 13.65 -15.01
N LEU A 310 50.92 14.17 -15.94
CA LEU A 310 49.99 15.27 -15.65
C LEU A 310 48.92 14.82 -14.64
N GLU A 311 48.33 13.64 -14.86
CA GLU A 311 47.35 13.06 -13.94
C GLU A 311 47.95 12.80 -12.54
N LYS A 312 49.20 12.32 -12.49
CA LYS A 312 49.93 12.14 -11.22
C LYS A 312 50.16 13.46 -10.47
N LYS A 313 50.52 14.53 -11.18
CA LYS A 313 50.70 15.87 -10.57
C LYS A 313 49.38 16.44 -10.07
N GLU A 314 48.30 16.26 -10.82
CA GLU A 314 46.98 16.75 -10.43
C GLU A 314 46.46 16.02 -9.18
N THR A 315 46.62 14.69 -9.12
CA THR A 315 46.23 13.88 -7.96
C THR A 315 47.03 14.27 -6.71
N GLU A 316 48.33 14.49 -6.83
CA GLU A 316 49.17 14.97 -5.73
C GLU A 316 48.76 16.37 -5.24
N LEU A 317 48.46 17.30 -6.16
CA LEU A 317 47.96 18.63 -5.81
C LEU A 317 46.63 18.57 -5.06
N ARG A 318 45.69 17.75 -5.53
CA ARG A 318 44.38 17.56 -4.88
C ARG A 318 44.54 17.01 -3.46
N GLN A 319 45.38 15.98 -3.28
CA GLN A 319 45.67 15.40 -1.96
C GLN A 319 46.32 16.42 -1.02
N SER A 320 47.24 17.25 -1.52
CA SER A 320 47.87 18.31 -0.71
C SER A 320 46.90 19.39 -0.26
N ILE A 321 45.87 19.71 -1.06
CA ILE A 321 44.85 20.70 -0.70
C ILE A 321 43.86 20.09 0.31
N GLU A 322 43.44 18.84 0.11
CA GLU A 322 42.50 18.14 0.99
C GLU A 322 43.09 17.92 2.39
N GLY A 323 44.38 17.61 2.48
CA GLY A 323 45.10 17.45 3.75
C GLY A 323 45.57 18.75 4.40
N PHE A 324 45.28 19.93 3.83
CA PHE A 324 45.78 21.20 4.36
C PHE A 324 45.00 21.62 5.63
N GLU A 325 45.69 21.67 6.77
CA GLU A 325 45.06 22.08 8.02
C GLU A 325 44.74 23.59 8.03
N LYS A 326 43.44 23.93 8.08
CA LYS A 326 42.94 25.32 8.07
C LYS A 326 43.43 26.18 9.24
N ASN A 327 43.86 25.57 10.33
CA ASN A 327 44.46 26.25 11.50
C ASN A 327 45.84 26.87 11.19
N GLN A 328 46.51 26.47 10.09
CA GLN A 328 47.78 27.04 9.64
C GLN A 328 47.58 28.31 8.79
N LEU A 329 46.34 28.62 8.39
CA LEU A 329 46.04 29.90 7.75
C LEU A 329 46.13 31.02 8.78
N LYS A 330 47.05 31.97 8.57
CA LYS A 330 47.11 33.19 9.39
C LYS A 330 45.83 33.98 9.21
N HIS A 331 45.20 34.41 10.30
CA HIS A 331 44.04 35.29 10.26
C HIS A 331 44.42 36.62 9.58
N ALA A 332 43.90 36.88 8.39
CA ALA A 332 44.04 38.16 7.72
C ALA A 332 42.98 39.12 8.27
N VAL A 333 43.39 40.04 9.15
CA VAL A 333 42.54 41.16 9.56
C VAL A 333 42.57 42.18 8.42
N THR A 334 41.45 42.37 7.75
CA THR A 334 41.27 43.41 6.75
C THR A 334 40.96 44.73 7.47
N ASP A 335 41.92 45.64 7.53
CA ASP A 335 41.69 47.02 7.99
C ASP A 335 41.03 47.84 6.88
N GLU A 336 39.71 47.99 6.95
CA GLU A 336 38.95 48.89 6.10
C GLU A 336 39.21 50.35 6.56
N LYS A 337 39.95 51.12 5.77
CA LYS A 337 40.22 52.53 6.05
C LYS A 337 38.95 53.37 5.84
N VAL A 338 38.11 53.47 6.87
CA VAL A 338 37.02 54.46 6.89
C VAL A 338 37.64 55.84 7.18
N LYS A 339 37.81 56.67 6.15
CA LYS A 339 38.16 58.08 6.34
C LYS A 339 36.91 58.82 6.82
N LEU A 340 36.92 59.28 8.07
CA LEU A 340 35.87 60.19 8.57
C LEU A 340 35.97 61.52 7.81
N PRO A 341 34.84 62.11 7.37
CA PRO A 341 34.84 63.40 6.68
C PRO A 341 35.51 64.50 7.51
N THR A 342 36.32 65.31 6.86
CA THR A 342 37.02 66.44 7.46
C THR A 342 36.05 67.59 7.77
N LYS A 343 36.42 68.47 8.70
CA LYS A 343 35.58 69.63 9.06
C LYS A 343 35.32 70.55 7.86
N GLU A 344 36.24 70.60 6.89
CA GLU A 344 36.03 71.36 5.65
C GLU A 344 34.92 70.74 4.80
N GLU A 345 34.92 69.42 4.59
CA GLU A 345 33.90 68.70 3.81
C GLU A 345 32.49 68.83 4.43
N ILE A 346 32.40 68.87 5.76
CA ILE A 346 31.13 69.07 6.48
C ILE A 346 30.64 70.53 6.34
N LEU A 347 31.55 71.51 6.31
CA LEU A 347 31.21 72.93 6.12
C LEU A 347 30.77 73.23 4.70
N GLU A 348 31.36 72.57 3.71
CA GLU A 348 30.98 72.70 2.30
C GLU A 348 29.60 72.08 2.03
N ALA A 349 29.31 70.92 2.62
CA ALA A 349 27.97 70.33 2.58
C ALA A 349 26.89 71.25 3.21
N LYS A 350 27.19 71.90 4.34
CA LYS A 350 26.26 72.85 4.97
C LYS A 350 26.10 74.18 4.23
N LYS A 351 27.06 74.55 3.37
CA LYS A 351 26.92 75.71 2.47
C LYS A 351 26.06 75.39 1.25
N LEU A 352 26.00 74.12 0.83
CA LEU A 352 25.14 73.67 -0.26
C LEU A 352 23.66 73.54 0.15
N GLU A 353 23.37 73.54 1.46
CA GLU A 353 22.03 73.34 2.04
C GLU A 353 21.33 74.66 2.44
N LYS A 354 21.85 75.81 1.98
CA LYS A 354 21.23 77.14 2.07
C LYS A 354 21.15 77.76 0.68
#